data_AF-M6UHG0-F1
#
_entry.id   AF-M6UHG0-F1
#
_cell.length_a   1.000
_cell.length_b   1.000
_cell.length_c   1.000
_cell.angle_alpha   90.00
_cell.angle_beta   90.00
_cell.angle_gamma   90.00
#
_symmetry.space_group_name_H-M   'P 1'
#
loop_
_entity.id
_entity.type
_entity.pdbx_description
1 polymer ?
#
loop_
_entity_poly.entity_id
_entity_poly.type
_entity_poly.pdbx_seq_one_letter_code
_entity_poly.pdbx_strand_id
1 'polypeptide(L)' 'MFTIKEVAESLGISYFVLRQWRTENLKKSEQQSPPTDKQLKESEELKKLRKENLKLKEENSILKKFAAMLSREQNPD' A
#
# COMPACT_ATOMS: atom_id res chain seq x y z
N MET A 1 31.04 -6.59 5.90
CA MET A 1 30.05 -7.46 5.21
C MET A 1 29.97 -8.73 6.04
N PHE A 2 28.84 -8.98 6.69
CA PHE A 2 28.69 -10.19 7.51
C PHE A 2 28.57 -11.42 6.60
N THR A 3 29.28 -12.48 6.96
CA THR A 3 29.19 -13.76 6.30
C THR A 3 27.96 -14.52 6.81
N ILE A 4 27.42 -15.41 5.98
CA ILE A 4 26.28 -16.26 6.37
C ILE A 4 26.63 -17.10 7.62
N LYS A 5 27.90 -17.42 7.82
CA LYS A 5 28.38 -18.18 8.97
C LYS A 5 28.26 -17.37 10.27
N GLU A 6 28.71 -16.12 10.28
CA GLU A 6 28.59 -15.22 11.44
C GLU A 6 27.12 -14.94 11.81
N VAL A 7 26.26 -14.78 10.79
CA VAL A 7 24.82 -14.58 11.02
C VAL A 7 24.17 -15.85 11.57
N ALA A 8 24.56 -17.04 11.07
CA ALA A 8 24.06 -18.31 11.57
C ALA A 8 24.46 -18.56 13.03
N GLU A 9 25.73 -18.27 13.38
CA GLU A 9 26.26 -18.37 14.74
C GLU A 9 25.54 -17.41 15.70
N SER A 10 25.32 -16.15 15.30
CA SER A 10 24.58 -15.16 16.09
C SER A 10 23.11 -15.55 16.32
N LEU A 11 22.49 -16.19 15.33
CA LEU A 11 21.11 -16.69 15.42
C LEU A 11 20.99 -18.05 16.12
N GLY A 12 22.10 -18.70 16.46
CA GLY A 12 22.10 -20.04 17.07
C GLY A 12 21.59 -21.14 16.14
N ILE A 13 21.64 -20.94 14.82
CA ILE A 13 21.18 -21.89 13.81
C ILE A 13 22.35 -22.42 12.98
N SER A 14 22.17 -23.59 12.38
CA SER A 14 23.19 -24.13 11.46
C SER A 14 23.29 -23.29 10.18
N TYR A 15 24.52 -23.10 9.70
CA TYR A 15 24.82 -22.46 8.41
C TYR A 15 23.98 -23.02 7.25
N PHE A 16 23.77 -24.35 7.24
CA PHE A 16 22.98 -25.01 6.19
C PHE A 16 21.52 -24.57 6.20
N VAL A 17 20.92 -24.39 7.39
CA VAL A 17 19.54 -23.93 7.55
C VAL A 17 19.39 -22.50 7.04
N LEU A 18 20.29 -21.61 7.45
CA LEU A 18 20.26 -20.22 6.99
C LEU A 18 20.48 -20.10 5.48
N ARG A 19 21.38 -20.93 4.92
CA ARG A 19 21.62 -20.99 3.48
C ARG A 19 20.37 -21.48 2.72
N GLN A 20 19.71 -22.52 3.23
CA GLN A 20 18.47 -23.04 2.64
C GLN A 20 17.36 -21.98 2.68
N TRP A 21 17.14 -21.33 3.83
CA TRP A 21 16.15 -20.26 3.97
C TRP A 21 16.42 -19.08 3.04
N ARG A 22 17.69 -18.72 2.83
CA ARG A 22 18.06 -17.69 1.86
C ARG A 22 17.71 -18.11 0.44
N THR A 23 18.01 -19.36 0.06
CA THR A 23 17.65 -19.89 -1.26
C THR A 23 16.13 -19.97 -1.45
N GLU A 24 15.39 -20.40 -0.44
CA GLU A 24 13.92 -20.44 -0.46
C GLU A 24 13.31 -19.03 -0.52
N ASN A 25 13.86 -18.07 0.22
CA ASN A 25 13.44 -16.67 0.11
C ASN A 25 13.75 -16.08 -1.25
N LEU A 26 14.91 -16.36 -1.81
CA LEU A 26 15.27 -15.88 -3.15
C LEU A 26 14.35 -16.50 -4.20
N LYS A 27 14.08 -17.81 -4.13
CA LYS A 27 13.09 -18.47 -4.99
C LYS A 27 11.68 -17.92 -4.80
N LYS A 28 11.26 -17.63 -3.57
CA LYS A 28 9.97 -16.98 -3.29
C LYS A 28 9.94 -15.55 -3.83
N SER A 29 11.06 -14.82 -3.79
CA SER A 29 11.19 -13.48 -4.36
C SER A 29 11.24 -13.50 -5.88
N GLU A 30 11.77 -14.56 -6.51
CA GLU A 30 11.73 -14.75 -7.96
C GLU A 30 10.37 -15.30 -8.43
N GLN A 31 9.68 -16.06 -7.58
CA GLN A 31 8.30 -16.52 -7.78
C GLN A 31 7.25 -15.47 -7.41
N GLN A 32 7.63 -14.42 -6.67
CA GLN A 32 6.93 -13.14 -6.71
C GLN A 32 7.21 -12.57 -8.09
N SER A 33 6.42 -13.07 -9.06
CA SER A 33 6.44 -12.63 -10.44
C SER A 33 6.56 -11.11 -10.48
N PRO A 34 7.35 -10.54 -11.40
CA PRO A 34 7.26 -9.11 -11.67
C PRO A 34 5.78 -8.74 -11.80
N PRO A 35 5.32 -7.64 -11.15
CA PRO A 35 3.91 -7.30 -11.13
C PRO A 35 3.42 -7.33 -12.56
N THR A 36 2.45 -8.22 -12.82
CA THR A 36 1.99 -8.46 -14.18
C THR A 36 1.50 -7.12 -14.75
N ASP A 37 1.65 -6.86 -16.06
CA ASP A 37 1.13 -5.62 -16.68
C ASP A 37 -0.31 -5.29 -16.27
N LYS A 38 -1.12 -6.31 -15.97
CA LYS A 38 -2.46 -6.19 -15.39
C LYS A 38 -2.46 -5.55 -14.00
N GLN A 39 -1.62 -6.01 -13.07
CA GLN A 39 -1.51 -5.46 -11.71
C GLN A 39 -0.96 -4.02 -11.72
N LEU A 40 -0.07 -3.69 -12.65
CA LEU A 40 0.42 -2.32 -12.83
C LEU A 40 -0.71 -1.40 -13.29
N LYS A 41 -1.48 -1.82 -14.31
CA LYS A 41 -2.65 -1.07 -14.79
C LYS A 41 -3.73 -0.91 -13.72
N GLU A 42 -4.05 -1.98 -12.98
CA GLU A 42 -5.00 -1.92 -11.85
C GLU A 42 -4.52 -0.97 -10.76
N SER A 43 -3.22 -0.96 -10.45
CA SER A 43 -2.62 -0.04 -9.48
C SER A 43 -2.70 1.43 -9.92
N GLU A 44 -2.49 1.70 -11.21
CA GLU A 44 -2.65 3.05 -11.77
C GLU A 44 -4.10 3.52 -11.77
N GLU A 45 -5.04 2.65 -12.16
CA GLU A 45 -6.48 2.92 -12.11
C GLU A 45 -6.94 3.16 -10.67
N LEU A 46 -6.49 2.35 -9.71
CA LEU A 46 -6.76 2.55 -8.29
C LEU A 46 -6.25 3.91 -7.79
N LYS A 47 -5.06 4.34 -8.23
CA LYS A 47 -4.53 5.66 -7.89
C LYS A 47 -5.38 6.79 -8.47
N LYS A 48 -5.84 6.66 -9.72
CA LYS A 48 -6.74 7.65 -10.35
C LYS A 48 -8.07 7.73 -9.62
N LEU A 49 -8.70 6.59 -9.36
CA LEU A 49 -9.98 6.52 -8.64
C LEU A 49 -9.89 7.09 -7.23
N ARG A 50 -8.80 6.85 -6.50
CA ARG A 50 -8.60 7.44 -5.16
C ARG A 50 -8.50 8.97 -5.21
N LYS A 51 -7.81 9.53 -6.19
CA LYS A 51 -7.72 10.99 -6.38
C LYS A 51 -9.09 11.59 -6.70
N GLU A 52 -9.84 10.95 -7.59
CA GLU A 52 -11.18 11.40 -7.96
C GLU A 52 -12.14 11.32 -6.77
N ASN A 53 -12.11 10.22 -6.01
CA ASN A 53 -12.94 10.06 -4.82
C ASN A 53 -12.64 11.13 -3.75
N LEU A 54 -11.36 11.49 -3.56
CA LEU A 54 -10.97 12.57 -2.66
C LEU A 54 -11.58 13.90 -3.11
N LYS A 55 -11.41 14.25 -4.39
CA LYS A 55 -11.95 15.48 -4.97
C LYS A 55 -13.47 15.55 -4.82
N LEU A 56 -14.18 14.47 -5.15
CA LEU A 56 -15.63 14.39 -5.00
C LEU A 56 -16.09 14.55 -3.54
N LYS A 57 -15.35 14.00 -2.59
CA LYS A 57 -15.65 14.18 -1.15
C LYS A 57 -15.48 15.62 -0.71
N GLU A 58 -14.43 16.30 -1.18
CA GLU A 58 -14.21 17.72 -0.91
C GLU A 58 -15.35 18.57 -1.48
N GLU A 59 -15.69 18.38 -2.76
CA GLU A 59 -16.82 19.07 -3.41
C GLU A 59 -18.14 18.82 -2.68
N ASN A 60 -18.43 17.58 -2.30
CA ASN A 60 -19.63 17.22 -1.54
C ASN A 60 -19.65 17.90 -0.17
N SER A 61 -18.49 18.02 0.50
CA SER A 61 -18.38 18.70 1.79
C SER A 61 -18.67 20.20 1.67
N ILE A 62 -18.20 20.83 0.59
CA ILE A 62 -18.45 22.24 0.29
C ILE A 62 -19.94 22.44 0.03
N LEU A 63 -20.53 21.63 -0.84
CA LEU A 63 -21.96 21.69 -1.16
C LEU A 63 -22.83 21.50 0.09
N LYS A 64 -22.48 20.56 0.97
CA LYS A 64 -23.18 20.37 2.26
C LYS A 64 -23.07 21.58 3.18
N LYS A 65 -21.90 22.21 3.26
CA LYS A 65 -21.72 23.44 4.05
C LYS A 65 -22.58 24.59 3.49
N PHE A 66 -22.60 24.76 2.18
CA PHE A 66 -23.48 25.74 1.53
C PHE A 66 -24.95 25.45 1.77
N ALA A 67 -25.40 24.21 1.62
CA ALA A 67 -26.77 23.82 1.92
C ALA A 67 -27.14 24.13 3.37
N ALA A 68 -26.27 23.82 4.33
CA ALA A 68 -26.49 24.13 5.74
C ALA A 68 -26.54 25.64 6.02
N MET A 69 -25.71 26.46 5.35
CA MET A 69 -25.78 27.92 5.45
C MET A 69 -27.11 28.45 4.92
N LEU A 70 -27.51 28.02 3.72
CA LEU A 70 -28.78 28.41 3.10
C LEU A 70 -30.00 28.02 3.93
N SER A 71 -29.99 26.85 4.56
CA SER A 71 -31.07 26.42 5.45
C SER A 71 -31.16 27.24 6.74
N ARG A 72 -30.03 27.73 7.27
CA ARG A 72 -30.02 28.62 8.44
C ARG A 72 -30.49 30.03 8.09
N GLU A 73 -30.18 30.51 6.89
CA GLU A 73 -30.57 31.84 6.43
C GLU A 73 -32.07 31.92 6.09
N GLN A 74 -32.68 30.82 5.65
CA GLN A 74 -34.12 30.73 5.37
C GLN A 74 -35.01 30.54 6.61
N ASN A 75 -34.43 30.29 7.79
CA ASN A 75 -35.18 30.19 9.04
C ASN A 75 -34.62 31.23 10.02
N PRO A 76 -34.91 32.54 9.81
CA PRO A 76 -34.62 33.53 10.82
C PRO A 76 -35.57 33.29 12.00
N ASP A 77 -35.02 33.16 13.20
CA ASP A 77 -35.77 33.48 14.42
C ASP A 77 -36.22 34.97 14.38
#